data_AF-A0A0A9YIV3-F1
#
_entry.id   AF-A0A0A9YIV3-F1
#
_cell.length_a   1.000
_cell.length_b   1.000
_cell.length_c   1.000
_cell.angle_alpha   90.00
_cell.angle_beta   90.00
_cell.angle_gamma   90.00
#
_symmetry.space_group_name_H-M   'P 1'
#
loop_
_entity.id
_entity.type
_entity.pdbx_description
1 polymer ?
#
loop_
_entity_poly.entity_id
_entity_poly.type
_entity_poly.pdbx_seq_one_letter_code
_entity_poly.pdbx_strand_id
1 'polypeptide(L)'
;MLRQAAFKQRPLLFIVSDTQIVFESMLEDINNLLNAGEVPNLFVEQEFDEVLNTIRPTCVQEGVPLDKVNIYARFVRACRLQLHIALCMSPLGEPFRNRLRMFPALVNCCTIDWFEA
;
A
#
# COMPACT_ATOMS: atom_id res chain seq x y z
N MET A 1 -0.38 0.96 9.41
CA MET A 1 0.60 1.45 8.42
C MET A 1 0.04 2.58 7.55
N LEU A 2 -1.02 2.34 6.76
CA LEU A 2 -1.60 3.36 5.87
C LEU A 2 -2.02 4.65 6.58
N ARG A 3 -2.75 4.53 7.70
CA ARG A 3 -3.11 5.69 8.55
C ARG A 3 -1.88 6.49 8.97
N GLN A 4 -0.82 5.80 9.38
CA GLN A 4 0.41 6.46 9.82
C GLN A 4 1.10 7.21 8.66
N ALA A 5 1.17 6.59 7.48
CA ALA A 5 1.74 7.22 6.28
C ALA A 5 0.92 8.46 5.85
N ALA A 6 -0.40 8.33 5.81
CA ALA A 6 -1.28 9.42 5.39
C ALA A 6 -1.38 10.57 6.40
N PHE A 7 -1.44 10.27 7.70
CA PHE A 7 -1.69 11.28 8.74
C PHE A 7 -0.42 12.02 9.14
N LYS A 8 0.73 11.33 9.21
CA LYS A 8 1.98 11.96 9.65
C LYS A 8 2.69 12.72 8.52
N GLN A 9 2.29 12.53 7.27
CA GLN A 9 2.94 13.08 6.07
C GLN A 9 4.47 12.90 6.10
N ARG A 10 4.91 11.72 6.55
CA ARG A 10 6.33 11.35 6.60
C ARG A 10 6.56 10.08 5.79
N PRO A 11 7.67 10.01 5.03
CA PRO A 11 8.03 8.80 4.31
C PRO A 11 8.14 7.61 5.27
N LEU A 12 7.51 6.51 4.90
CA LEU A 12 7.45 5.27 5.66
C LEU A 12 7.82 4.12 4.74
N LEU A 13 8.86 3.37 5.10
CA LEU A 13 9.27 2.17 4.41
C LEU A 13 8.67 0.94 5.10
N PHE A 14 8.00 0.09 4.34
CA PHE A 14 7.55 -1.23 4.77
C PHE A 14 8.38 -2.29 4.06
N ILE A 15 9.18 -2.99 4.86
CA ILE A 15 10.02 -4.09 4.40
C ILE A 15 9.40 -5.39 4.86
N VAL A 16 9.26 -6.35 3.94
CA VAL A 16 8.83 -7.71 4.27
C VAL A 16 9.66 -8.73 3.51
N SER A 17 10.12 -9.76 4.22
CA SER A 17 10.82 -10.90 3.62
C SER A 17 9.86 -12.01 3.23
N ASP A 18 10.28 -12.85 2.28
CA ASP A 18 9.55 -14.05 1.88
C ASP A 18 9.20 -14.99 3.05
N THR A 19 10.07 -15.10 4.04
CA THR A 19 9.86 -15.87 5.28
C THR A 19 8.77 -15.31 6.19
N GLN A 20 8.45 -14.02 6.08
CA GLN A 20 7.38 -13.36 6.84
C GLN A 20 6.02 -13.47 6.13
N ILE A 21 6.00 -13.90 4.87
CA ILE A 21 4.78 -14.12 4.11
C ILE A 21 4.25 -15.51 4.44
N VAL A 22 3.34 -15.55 5.42
CA VAL A 22 2.70 -16.79 5.90
C VAL A 22 1.47 -17.15 5.04
N PHE A 23 0.70 -16.14 4.64
CA PHE A 23 -0.53 -16.32 3.87
C PHE A 23 -0.42 -15.64 2.50
N GLU A 24 -0.93 -16.27 1.45
CA GLU A 24 -0.90 -15.70 0.10
C GLU A 24 -1.71 -14.41 -0.02
N SER A 25 -2.75 -14.24 0.80
CA SER A 25 -3.53 -13.01 0.88
C SER A 25 -2.67 -11.79 1.24
N MET A 26 -1.56 -11.97 1.96
CA MET A 26 -0.64 -10.86 2.25
C MET A 26 0.00 -10.30 0.98
N LEU A 27 0.29 -11.15 -0.01
CA LEU A 27 0.81 -10.72 -1.31
C LEU A 27 -0.27 -10.11 -2.19
N GLU A 28 -1.50 -10.59 -2.06
CA GLU A 28 -2.66 -9.97 -2.71
C GLU A 28 -2.87 -8.53 -2.22
N ASP A 29 -2.81 -8.32 -0.90
CA ASP A 29 -2.89 -6.99 -0.28
C ASP A 29 -1.77 -6.07 -0.77
N ILE A 30 -0.53 -6.57 -0.82
CA ILE A 30 0.62 -5.81 -1.35
C ILE A 30 0.42 -5.50 -2.84
N ASN A 31 -0.08 -6.45 -3.63
CA ASN A 31 -0.38 -6.24 -5.05
C ASN A 31 -1.45 -5.16 -5.25
N ASN A 32 -2.48 -5.13 -4.41
CA ASN A 32 -3.50 -4.08 -4.42
C ASN A 32 -2.92 -2.71 -4.02
N LEU A 33 -2.07 -2.66 -2.99
CA LEU A 33 -1.36 -1.44 -2.60
C LEU A 33 -0.46 -0.89 -3.71
N LEU A 34 0.24 -1.76 -4.44
CA LEU A 34 1.10 -1.36 -5.55
C LEU A 34 0.32 -0.84 -6.76
N ASN A 35 -0.83 -1.44 -7.08
CA ASN A 35 -1.68 -1.02 -8.20
C ASN A 35 -2.49 0.25 -7.88
N ALA A 36 -3.23 0.23 -6.77
CA ALA A 36 -4.25 1.23 -6.47
C ALA A 36 -3.84 2.19 -5.34
N GLY A 37 -2.86 1.81 -4.51
CA GLY A 37 -2.51 2.55 -3.29
C GLY A 37 -3.43 2.25 -2.10
N GLU A 38 -4.31 1.27 -2.24
CA GLU A 38 -5.28 0.84 -1.23
C GLU A 38 -5.56 -0.66 -1.30
N VAL A 39 -6.18 -1.19 -0.24
CA VAL A 39 -6.66 -2.56 -0.18
C VAL A 39 -8.18 -2.53 -0.04
N PRO A 40 -8.94 -3.22 -0.92
CA PRO A 40 -10.39 -3.28 -0.83
C PRO A 40 -10.85 -3.84 0.53
N ASN A 41 -11.93 -3.28 1.09
CA ASN A 41 -12.53 -3.73 2.35
C ASN A 41 -11.55 -3.81 3.55
N LEU A 42 -10.46 -3.04 3.51
CA LEU A 42 -9.45 -3.05 4.58
C LEU A 42 -9.97 -2.43 5.88
N PHE A 43 -10.78 -1.39 5.78
CA PHE A 43 -11.33 -0.67 6.92
C PHE A 43 -12.77 -1.10 7.18
N VAL A 44 -13.10 -1.34 8.46
CA VAL A 44 -14.50 -1.43 8.89
C VAL A 44 -15.14 -0.03 8.92
N GLU A 45 -16.47 0.07 8.94
CA GLU A 45 -17.17 1.37 8.83
C GLU A 45 -16.67 2.42 9.83
N GLN A 46 -16.49 2.04 11.09
CA GLN A 46 -16.01 2.94 12.16
C GLN A 46 -14.61 3.50 11.85
N GLU A 47 -13.73 2.62 11.36
CA GLU A 47 -12.36 2.96 10.98
C GLU A 47 -12.30 3.84 9.74
N PHE A 48 -13.21 3.60 8.79
CA PHE A 48 -13.32 4.39 7.58
C PHE A 48 -13.77 5.82 7.90
N ASP A 49 -14.77 5.98 8.78
CA ASP A 49 -15.22 7.30 9.22
C ASP A 49 -14.12 8.07 9.99
N GLU A 50 -13.30 7.37 10.80
CA GLU A 50 -12.13 7.97 11.46
C GLU A 50 -11.12 8.52 10.44
N VAL A 51 -10.83 7.76 9.38
CA VAL A 51 -9.94 8.18 8.29
C VAL A 51 -10.49 9.44 7.60
N LEU A 52 -11.77 9.44 7.24
CA LEU A 52 -12.41 10.59 6.60
C LEU A 52 -12.36 11.84 7.46
N ASN A 53 -12.68 11.71 8.76
CA ASN A 53 -12.70 12.83 9.70
C ASN A 53 -11.30 13.40 9.94
N THR A 54 -10.28 12.55 9.96
CA THR A 54 -8.88 12.98 10.15
C THR A 54 -8.33 13.72 8.93
N ILE A 55 -8.72 13.30 7.71
CA ILE A 55 -8.23 13.90 6.47
C ILE A 55 -9.01 15.14 6.05
N ARG A 56 -10.29 15.25 6.44
CA ARG A 56 -11.18 16.36 6.08
C ARG A 56 -10.57 17.76 6.30
N PRO A 57 -9.91 18.09 7.42
CA PRO A 57 -9.29 19.41 7.61
C PRO A 57 -8.23 19.72 6.55
N THR A 58 -7.49 18.69 6.11
CA THR A 58 -6.47 18.84 5.07
C THR A 58 -7.10 19.07 3.71
N CYS A 59 -8.22 18.40 3.40
CA CYS A 59 -8.98 18.64 2.17
C CYS A 59 -9.52 20.08 2.11
N VAL A 60 -9.98 20.63 3.25
CA VAL A 60 -10.43 22.03 3.34
C VAL A 60 -9.29 23.00 3.00
N GLN A 61 -8.09 22.74 3.54
CA GLN A 61 -6.91 23.57 3.26
C GLN A 61 -6.44 23.46 1.80
N GLU A 62 -6.56 22.27 1.20
CA GLU A 62 -6.17 22.00 -0.19
C GLU A 62 -7.25 22.39 -1.22
N GLY A 63 -8.43 22.85 -0.78
CA GLY A 63 -9.55 23.19 -1.66
C GLY A 63 -10.20 21.99 -2.35
N VAL A 64 -10.03 20.78 -1.81
CA VAL A 64 -10.61 19.55 -2.35
C VAL A 64 -12.10 19.46 -1.96
N PRO A 65 -13.01 19.07 -2.89
CA PRO A 65 -14.42 18.85 -2.57
C PRO A 65 -14.63 17.90 -1.38
N LEU A 66 -15.59 18.21 -0.51
CA LEU A 66 -15.78 17.54 0.79
C LEU A 66 -16.74 16.33 0.75
N ASP A 67 -16.95 15.74 -0.42
CA ASP A 67 -17.63 14.45 -0.53
C ASP A 67 -16.73 13.29 -0.08
N LYS A 68 -17.35 12.20 0.38
CA LYS A 68 -16.64 11.04 0.93
C LYS A 68 -15.63 10.45 -0.07
N VAL A 69 -15.97 10.45 -1.36
CA VAL A 69 -15.14 9.88 -2.42
C VAL A 69 -13.87 10.71 -2.61
N ASN A 70 -13.98 12.03 -2.71
CA ASN A 70 -12.81 12.91 -2.89
C ASN A 70 -11.92 12.97 -1.64
N ILE A 71 -12.50 12.97 -0.44
CA ILE A 71 -11.71 12.91 0.81
C ILE A 71 -10.91 11.61 0.87
N TYR A 72 -11.54 10.48 0.54
CA TYR A 72 -10.87 9.19 0.54
C TYR A 72 -9.82 9.08 -0.58
N ALA A 73 -10.11 9.58 -1.78
CA ALA A 73 -9.13 9.64 -2.87
C ALA A 73 -7.89 10.45 -2.46
N ARG A 74 -8.08 11.56 -1.72
CA ARG A 74 -6.96 12.33 -1.16
C ARG A 74 -6.18 11.52 -0.14
N PHE A 75 -6.84 10.74 0.72
CA PHE A 75 -6.17 9.82 1.64
C PHE A 75 -5.29 8.80 0.89
N VAL A 76 -5.85 8.12 -0.12
CA VAL A 76 -5.12 7.15 -0.96
C VAL A 76 -3.92 7.81 -1.64
N ARG A 77 -4.08 9.03 -2.16
CA ARG A 77 -2.95 9.81 -2.71
C ARG A 77 -1.85 10.05 -1.68
N ALA A 78 -2.21 10.40 -0.46
CA ALA A 78 -1.23 10.60 0.62
C ALA A 78 -0.51 9.30 0.98
N CYS A 79 -1.24 8.17 1.05
CA CYS A 79 -0.64 6.85 1.21
C CYS A 79 0.39 6.56 0.11
N ARG A 80 0.02 6.74 -1.17
CA ARG A 80 0.92 6.49 -2.31
C ARG A 80 2.18 7.34 -2.30
N LEU A 81 2.10 8.57 -1.80
CA LEU A 81 3.25 9.48 -1.75
C LEU A 81 4.20 9.19 -0.60
N GLN A 82 3.67 8.72 0.53
CA GLN A 82 4.46 8.54 1.75
C GLN A 82 4.85 7.10 2.00
N LEU A 83 4.20 6.13 1.36
CA LEU A 83 4.43 4.72 1.58
C LEU A 83 5.35 4.14 0.52
N HIS A 84 6.46 3.58 0.97
CA HIS A 84 7.40 2.82 0.17
C HIS A 84 7.37 1.36 0.61
N ILE A 85 7.39 0.43 -0.35
CA ILE A 85 7.33 -1.01 -0.09
C ILE A 85 8.60 -1.64 -0.66
N ALA A 86 9.29 -2.42 0.16
CA ALA A 86 10.43 -3.24 -0.25
C ALA A 86 10.16 -4.71 0.06
N LEU A 87 10.31 -5.56 -0.95
CA LEU A 87 10.08 -7.00 -0.85
C LEU A 87 11.42 -7.71 -0.99
N CYS A 88 11.78 -8.48 0.03
CA CYS A 88 13.00 -9.28 0.03
C CYS A 88 12.63 -10.74 -0.23
N MET A 89 12.84 -11.21 -1.45
CA MET A 89 12.51 -12.59 -1.84
C MET A 89 13.74 -13.33 -2.35
N SER A 90 13.87 -14.59 -1.96
CA SER A 90 14.82 -15.49 -2.60
C SER A 90 14.38 -15.78 -4.04
N PRO A 91 15.26 -15.60 -5.05
CA PRO A 91 14.92 -15.93 -6.43
C PRO A 91 15.00 -17.44 -6.71
N LEU A 92 15.39 -18.23 -5.71
CA LEU A 92 15.56 -19.67 -5.82
C LEU A 92 14.21 -20.38 -5.71
N GLY A 93 13.93 -21.23 -6.69
CA GLY A 93 12.79 -22.14 -6.69
C GLY A 93 11.53 -21.62 -7.40
N GLU A 94 10.55 -22.51 -7.49
CA GLU A 94 9.24 -22.24 -8.11
C GLU A 94 8.36 -21.21 -7.36
N PRO A 95 8.37 -21.11 -6.01
CA PRO A 95 7.50 -20.18 -5.30
C PRO A 95 7.65 -18.72 -5.75
N PHE A 96 8.89 -18.26 -5.98
CA PHE A 96 9.16 -16.92 -6.48
C PHE A 96 8.50 -16.69 -7.85
N ARG A 97 8.71 -17.60 -8.80
CA ARG A 97 8.14 -17.51 -10.15
C ARG A 97 6.61 -17.56 -10.14
N ASN A 98 6.04 -18.41 -9.28
CA ASN A 98 4.59 -18.53 -9.15
C ASN A 98 3.98 -17.24 -8.57
N ARG A 99 4.60 -16.67 -7.53
CA ARG A 99 4.18 -15.38 -6.96
C ARG A 99 4.24 -14.25 -7.98
N LEU A 100 5.30 -14.15 -8.80
CA LEU A 100 5.38 -13.12 -9.85
C LEU A 100 4.28 -13.26 -10.92
N ARG A 101 3.86 -14.48 -11.25
CA ARG A 101 2.75 -14.71 -12.20
C ARG A 101 1.39 -14.37 -11.61
N MET A 102 1.18 -14.69 -10.34
CA MET A 102 -0.09 -14.41 -9.63
C MET A 102 -0.24 -12.92 -9.30
N PHE A 103 0.87 -12.23 -9.01
CA PHE A 103 0.89 -10.84 -8.54
C PHE A 103 1.73 -9.97 -9.47
N PRO A 104 1.20 -9.59 -10.66
CA PRO A 104 1.96 -8.87 -11.68
C PRO A 104 2.44 -7.48 -11.25
N ALA A 105 1.84 -6.86 -10.22
CA ALA A 105 2.30 -5.57 -9.71
C ALA A 105 3.70 -5.64 -9.10
N LEU A 106 4.13 -6.83 -8.64
CA LEU A 106 5.48 -7.05 -8.14
C LEU A 106 6.55 -6.83 -9.22
N VAL A 107 6.19 -6.94 -10.49
CA VAL A 107 7.08 -6.69 -11.62
C VAL A 107 6.76 -5.35 -12.28
N ASN A 108 5.47 -5.01 -12.43
CA ASN A 108 5.05 -3.82 -13.18
C ASN A 108 5.17 -2.52 -12.40
N CYS A 109 5.09 -2.58 -11.06
CA CYS A 109 5.07 -1.41 -10.19
C CYS A 109 6.29 -1.32 -9.26
N CYS A 110 7.19 -2.31 -9.30
CA CYS A 110 8.42 -2.34 -8.51
C CYS A 110 9.65 -2.38 -9.43
N THR A 111 10.76 -1.87 -8.91
CA THR A 111 12.07 -2.10 -9.52
C THR A 111 12.67 -3.35 -8.87
N ILE A 112 13.13 -4.30 -9.70
CA ILE A 112 13.79 -5.51 -9.22
C ILE A 112 15.27 -5.21 -9.08
N ASP A 113 15.78 -5.34 -7.85
CA ASP A 113 17.19 -5.23 -7.53
C ASP A 113 17.76 -6.61 -7.21
N TRP A 114 18.78 -7.03 -7.95
CA TRP A 114 19.37 -8.37 -7.85
C TRP A 114 20.62 -8.31 -6.98
N PHE A 115 20.58 -9.00 -5.85
CA PHE A 115 21.71 -9.09 -4.94
C PHE A 115 22.54 -10.32 -5.26
N GLU A 116 23.79 -10.11 -5.66
CA GLU A 116 24.81 -11.14 -5.79
C GLU A 116 25.72 -11.11 -4.55
N ALA A 117 26.22 -12.30 -4.16
CA ALA A 117 27.15 -12.46 -3.03
C ALA A 117 28.60 -12.52 -3.52
#